data_AF-A0A9X5H5L5-F1
#
_entry.id   AF-A0A9X5H5L5-F1
#
_cell.length_a   1.000
_cell.length_b   1.000
_cell.length_c   1.000
_cell.angle_alpha   90.00
_cell.angle_beta   90.00
_cell.angle_gamma   90.00
#
_symmetry.space_group_name_H-M   'P 1'
#
loop_
_entity.id
_entity.type
_entity.pdbx_description
1 polymer ?
#
loop_
_entity_poly.entity_id
_entity_poly.type
_entity_poly.pdbx_seq_one_letter_code
_entity_poly.pdbx_strand_id
1 'polypeptide(L)' 'MEIIYSKDAIKFLKKQTRQTQSRIISAIEKIPNGDIRKLKGRSGYRLRVGTFRILFDEKGTIINIIDIDNRGQIYK' A
#
# COMPACT_ATOMS: atom_id res chain seq x y z
N MET A 1 -9.88 -9.70 -8.78
CA MET A 1 -8.68 -9.38 -7.97
C MET A 1 -9.17 -8.99 -6.60
N GLU A 2 -8.70 -9.67 -5.56
CA GLU A 2 -9.13 -9.44 -4.19
C GLU A 2 -8.06 -8.62 -3.47
N ILE A 3 -8.49 -7.63 -2.67
CA ILE A 3 -7.57 -6.77 -1.90
C ILE A 3 -7.93 -6.93 -0.42
N ILE A 4 -6.96 -7.41 0.36
CA ILE A 4 -7.07 -7.60 1.80
C ILE A 4 -6.19 -6.54 2.47
N TYR A 5 -6.71 -5.88 3.50
CA TYR A 5 -5.98 -4.88 4.25
C TYR A 5 -5.67 -5.39 5.66
N SER A 6 -4.42 -5.19 6.10
CA SER A 6 -4.05 -5.37 7.50
C SER A 6 -4.79 -4.38 8.40
N LYS A 7 -4.86 -4.70 9.71
CA LYS A 7 -5.44 -3.79 10.71
C LYS A 7 -4.72 -2.45 10.74
N ASP A 8 -3.40 -2.45 10.57
CA ASP A 8 -2.57 -1.24 10.59
C ASP A 8 -2.80 -0.38 9.34
N ALA A 9 -2.89 -1.00 8.16
CA ALA A 9 -3.24 -0.29 6.93
C ALA A 9 -4.62 0.38 7.04
N ILE A 10 -5.63 -0.33 7.56
CA ILE A 10 -6.97 0.24 7.80
C ILE A 10 -6.89 1.41 8.79
N LYS A 11 -6.14 1.24 9.89
CA LYS A 11 -5.96 2.28 10.91
C LYS A 11 -5.27 3.52 10.32
N PHE A 12 -4.30 3.36 9.43
CA PHE A 12 -3.65 4.46 8.73
C PHE A 12 -4.63 5.19 7.81
N LEU A 13 -5.37 4.46 6.97
CA LEU A 13 -6.35 5.02 6.03
C LEU A 13 -7.41 5.86 6.76
N LYS A 14 -7.95 5.33 7.87
CA LYS A 14 -8.98 6.02 8.68
C LYS A 14 -8.51 7.36 9.24
N LYS A 15 -7.20 7.57 9.41
CA LYS A 15 -6.63 8.86 9.87
C LYS A 15 -6.49 9.89 8.75
N GLN A 16 -6.61 9.48 7.49
CA GLN A 16 -6.43 10.39 6.35
C GLN A 16 -7.72 11.12 6.00
N THR A 17 -7.59 12.24 5.28
CA THR A 17 -8.75 12.93 4.67
C THR A 17 -9.41 12.04 3.62
N ARG A 18 -10.70 12.27 3.33
CA ARG A 18 -11.45 11.52 2.30
C ARG A 18 -10.75 11.55 0.93
N GLN A 19 -10.19 12.69 0.55
CA GLN A 19 -9.45 12.84 -0.71
C GLN A 19 -8.19 11.96 -0.72
N THR A 20 -7.44 11.93 0.38
CA THR A 20 -6.25 11.08 0.50
C THR A 20 -6.61 9.60 0.51
N GLN A 21 -7.67 9.20 1.23
CA GLN A 21 -8.18 7.82 1.22
C GLN A 21 -8.52 7.38 -0.20
N SER A 22 -9.31 8.18 -0.93
CA SER A 22 -9.68 7.89 -2.32
C SER A 22 -8.45 7.76 -3.22
N ARG A 23 -7.48 8.67 -3.12
CA ARG A 23 -6.23 8.59 -3.90
C ARG A 23 -5.44 7.29 -3.62
N ILE A 24 -5.35 6.86 -2.37
CA ILE A 24 -4.63 5.65 -2.00
C ILE A 24 -5.38 4.41 -2.51
N ILE A 25 -6.68 4.31 -2.25
CA ILE A 25 -7.51 3.16 -2.66
C ILE A 25 -7.49 3.01 -4.17
N SER A 26 -7.74 4.10 -4.92
CA SER A 26 -7.73 4.06 -6.39
C SER A 26 -6.34 3.73 -6.98
N ALA A 27 -5.25 3.96 -6.25
CA ALA A 27 -3.92 3.54 -6.68
C ALA A 27 -3.70 2.03 -6.42
N ILE A 28 -4.21 1.51 -5.30
CA ILE A 28 -4.15 0.07 -4.97
C ILE A 28 -4.97 -0.74 -5.98
N GLU A 29 -6.16 -0.26 -6.35
CA GLU A 29 -7.03 -0.92 -7.35
C GLU A 29 -6.40 -0.99 -8.75
N LYS A 30 -5.38 -0.18 -9.03
CA LYS A 30 -4.69 -0.15 -10.33
C LYS A 30 -3.51 -1.11 -10.42
N ILE A 31 -3.11 -1.76 -9.32
CA ILE A 31 -2.04 -2.77 -9.31
C ILE A 31 -2.34 -3.81 -10.42
N PRO A 32 -1.37 -4.20 -11.26
CA PRO A 32 0.08 -3.97 -11.14
C PRO A 32 0.60 -2.66 -11.75
N ASN A 33 -0.26 -1.71 -12.13
CA ASN A 33 0.17 -0.42 -12.66
C ASN A 33 0.55 0.57 -11.54
N GLY A 34 1.52 1.45 -11.82
CA GLY A 34 1.97 2.51 -10.91
C GLY A 34 3.47 2.47 -10.63
N ASP A 35 3.94 3.30 -9.69
CA ASP A 35 5.33 3.27 -9.20
C ASP A 35 5.49 2.14 -8.18
N ILE A 36 5.54 0.90 -8.70
CA ILE A 36 5.70 -0.33 -7.94
C ILE A 36 7.15 -0.80 -8.06
N ARG A 37 7.78 -1.10 -6.91
CA ARG A 37 9.11 -1.71 -6.86
C ARG A 37 9.14 -2.86 -5.87
N LYS A 38 9.88 -3.92 -6.21
CA LYS A 38 10.24 -4.98 -5.25
C LYS A 38 11.03 -4.39 -4.08
N LEU A 39 10.79 -4.93 -2.89
CA LEU A 39 11.54 -4.56 -1.69
C LEU A 39 12.96 -5.13 -1.77
N LYS A 40 13.93 -4.40 -1.22
CA LYS A 40 15.31 -4.88 -1.11
C LYS A 40 15.45 -5.67 0.19
N GLY A 41 16.03 -6.87 0.11
CA GLY A 41 16.34 -7.70 1.28
C GLY A 41 15.15 -8.44 1.91
N ARG A 42 13.95 -8.35 1.33
CA ARG A 42 12.77 -9.14 1.74
C ARG A 42 11.80 -9.32 0.58
N SER A 43 10.89 -10.29 0.70
CA SER A 43 9.78 -10.47 -0.24
C SER A 43 8.80 -9.30 -0.18
N GLY A 44 8.02 -9.16 -1.25
CA GLY A 44 6.97 -8.16 -1.36
C GLY A 44 7.37 -6.92 -2.14
N TYR A 45 6.42 -6.00 -2.19
CA TYR A 45 6.43 -4.85 -3.09
C TYR A 45 6.08 -3.57 -2.33
N ARG A 46 6.44 -2.46 -2.94
CA ARG A 46 6.04 -1.14 -2.51
C ARG A 46 5.44 -0.37 -3.67
N LEU A 47 4.20 0.06 -3.52
CA LEU A 47 3.57 1.07 -4.37
C LEU A 47 3.79 2.45 -3.78
N ARG A 48 4.20 3.43 -4.59
CA ARG A 48 4.31 4.83 -4.19
C ARG A 48 3.10 5.63 -4.67
N VAL A 49 2.50 6.40 -3.75
CA VAL A 49 1.38 7.31 -4.04
C VAL A 49 1.71 8.67 -3.44
N GLY A 50 2.32 9.56 -4.22
CA GLY A 50 2.83 10.84 -3.73
C GLY A 50 3.89 10.67 -2.63
N THR A 51 3.52 11.06 -1.41
CA THR A 51 4.34 10.92 -0.19
C THR A 51 4.11 9.60 0.55
N PHE A 52 3.06 8.85 0.20
CA PHE A 52 2.72 7.57 0.83
C PHE A 52 3.43 6.40 0.16
N ARG A 53 3.64 5.35 0.94
CA ARG A 53 4.18 4.07 0.51
C ARG A 53 3.31 2.97 1.07
N ILE A 54 2.91 2.08 0.18
CA ILE A 54 2.01 0.97 0.47
C ILE A 54 2.82 -0.29 0.29
N LEU A 55 3.03 -1.02 1.38
CA LEU A 55 3.69 -2.32 1.38
C LEU A 55 2.65 -3.40 1.13
N PHE A 56 2.92 -4.28 0.18
CA PHE A 56 2.00 -5.36 -0.13
C PHE A 56 2.72 -6.60 -0.64
N ASP A 57 2.06 -7.74 -0.48
CA ASP A 57 2.40 -9.00 -1.13
C ASP A 57 1.34 -9.34 -2.18
N GLU A 58 1.76 -10.02 -3.24
CA GLU A 58 0.86 -10.62 -4.23
C GLU A 58 0.91 -12.14 -4.10
N LYS A 59 -0.26 -12.78 -4.03
CA LYS A 59 -0.41 -14.24 -4.04
C LYS A 59 -1.51 -14.62 -5.01
N GLY A 60 -1.13 -14.91 -6.26
CA GLY A 60 -2.09 -15.19 -7.34
C GLY A 60 -2.96 -13.96 -7.62
N THR A 61 -4.26 -14.05 -7.33
CA THR A 61 -5.24 -12.99 -7.56
C THR A 61 -5.49 -12.10 -6.33
N ILE A 62 -4.78 -12.35 -5.22
CA ILE A 62 -4.91 -11.64 -3.95
C ILE A 62 -3.75 -10.66 -3.77
N ILE A 63 -4.08 -9.41 -3.49
CA ILE A 63 -3.15 -8.40 -2.98
C ILE A 63 -3.40 -8.23 -1.49
N ASN A 64 -2.36 -8.51 -0.71
CA ASN A 64 -2.37 -8.32 0.74
C ASN A 64 -1.64 -7.02 1.10
N ILE A 65 -2.38 -5.98 1.46
CA ILE A 65 -1.84 -4.70 1.92
C ILE A 65 -1.38 -4.84 3.37
N ILE A 66 -0.07 -4.87 3.55
CA ILE A 66 0.58 -5.12 4.84
C ILE A 66 0.63 -3.84 5.67
N ASP A 67 1.02 -2.72 5.05
CA ASP A 67 1.17 -1.45 5.74
C ASP A 67 1.07 -0.27 4.77
N ILE A 68 0.65 0.89 5.29
CA ILE A 68 0.56 2.14 4.55
C ILE A 68 1.14 3.23 5.43
N ASP A 69 2.15 3.94 4.94
CA ASP A 69 2.82 4.96 5.74
C ASP A 69 3.40 6.10 4.91
N ASN A 70 3.70 7.21 5.56
CA ASN A 70 4.38 8.36 5.01
C ASN A 70 5.88 8.08 4.75
N ARG A 71 6.46 8.89 3.86
CA ARG A 71 7.88 8.84 3.55
C ARG A 71 8.74 9.12 4.80
N GLY A 72 9.30 8.06 5.40
CA GLY A 72 10.34 8.16 6.44
C GLY A 72 10.07 7.35 7.71
N GLN A 73 8.88 6.79 7.90
CA GLN A 73 8.49 6.06 9.12
C GLN A 73 8.47 4.52 8.95
N ILE A 74 8.79 4.01 7.76
CA ILE A 74 8.78 2.57 7.40
C ILE A 74 9.99 1.80 7.97
N TYR A 75 10.90 2.48 8.65
CA TYR A 75 12.01 1.87 9.38
C TYR A 75 11.98 2.35 10.83
N LYS A 76 11.08 1.75 11.61
CA LYS A 76 11.28 1.51 13.03
C LYS A 76 11.26 0.02 13.27
#